data_AF-A0A951RGR1-F1
#
_entry.id   AF-A0A951RGR1-F1
#
_cell.length_a   1.000
_cell.length_b   1.000
_cell.length_c   1.000
_cell.angle_alpha   90.00
_cell.angle_beta   90.00
_cell.angle_gamma   90.00
#
_symmetry.space_group_name_H-M   'P 1'
#
loop_
_entity.id
_entity.type
_entity.pdbx_description
1 polymer ?
#
loop_
_entity_poly.entity_id
_entity_poly.type
_entity_poly.pdbx_seq_one_letter_code
_entity_poly.pdbx_strand_id
1 'polypeptide(L)' 'IVAARSMKKGHVINDDDLEFKRPGTGIAPDQADLLMGKILLRDIQEDELISWKDLIQA' A
#
# COMPACT_ATOMS: atom_id res chain seq x y z
N ILE A 1 -6.18 -4.24 0.65
CA ILE A 1 -5.50 -3.47 -0.41
C ILE A 1 -4.18 -4.18 -0.72
N VAL A 2 -3.88 -4.43 -1.99
CA VAL A 2 -2.60 -4.98 -2.45
C VAL A 2 -1.88 -3.95 -3.31
N ALA A 3 -0.59 -4.17 -3.57
CA ALA A 3 0.18 -3.37 -4.50
C ALA A 3 -0.17 -3.74 -5.96
N ALA A 4 -0.55 -2.75 -6.76
CA ALA A 4 -0.81 -2.92 -8.19
C ALA A 4 0.48 -3.18 -9.01
N ARG A 5 1.64 -2.88 -8.44
CA ARG A 5 2.96 -3.10 -9.03
C ARG A 5 4.04 -3.16 -7.96
N SER A 6 5.22 -3.70 -8.29
CA SER A 6 6.36 -3.66 -7.38
C SER A 6 6.86 -2.23 -7.15
N MET A 7 7.06 -1.88 -5.88
CA MET A 7 7.52 -0.57 -5.42
C MET A 7 8.74 -0.73 -4.51
N LYS A 8 9.61 0.28 -4.52
CA LYS A 8 10.83 0.30 -3.71
C LYS A 8 10.64 1.03 -2.40
N LYS A 9 11.44 0.68 -1.40
CA LYS A 9 11.58 1.47 -0.17
C LYS A 9 11.81 2.95 -0.51
N GLY A 10 11.11 3.84 0.19
CA GLY A 10 11.15 5.28 -0.04
C GLY A 10 10.17 5.77 -1.11
N HIS A 11 9.46 4.86 -1.80
CA HIS A 11 8.41 5.24 -2.75
C HIS A 11 7.23 5.90 -2.04
N VAL A 12 6.66 6.92 -2.68
CA VAL A 12 5.47 7.65 -2.22
C VAL A 12 4.24 7.04 -2.91
N ILE A 13 3.31 6.51 -2.11
CA ILE A 13 2.10 5.86 -2.63
C ILE A 13 1.18 6.89 -3.29
N ASN A 14 0.69 6.52 -4.47
CA ASN A 14 -0.40 7.18 -5.19
C ASN A 14 -1.52 6.17 -5.53
N ASP A 15 -2.59 6.65 -6.16
CA ASP A 15 -3.77 5.85 -6.51
C ASP A 15 -3.45 4.66 -7.44
N ASP A 16 -2.53 4.86 -8.40
CA ASP A 16 -2.15 3.83 -9.38
C ASP A 16 -1.32 2.69 -8.76
N ASP A 17 -0.85 2.85 -7.53
CA ASP A 17 -0.07 1.85 -6.82
C ASP A 17 -0.93 0.85 -6.04
N LEU A 18 -2.24 1.12 -5.88
CA LEU A 18 -3.14 0.35 -5.03
C LEU A 18 -4.17 -0.43 -5.85
N GLU A 19 -4.40 -1.68 -5.48
CA GLU A 19 -5.47 -2.51 -6.05
C GLU A 19 -6.33 -3.16 -4.95
N PHE A 20 -7.62 -3.30 -5.24
CA PHE A 20 -8.61 -3.84 -4.31
C PHE A 20 -8.99 -5.27 -4.67
N LYS A 21 -8.28 -6.24 -4.08
CA LYS A 21 -8.58 -7.68 -4.24
C LYS A 21 -9.33 -8.26 -3.06
N ARG A 22 -10.15 -9.29 -3.32
CA ARG A 22 -10.85 -10.11 -2.32
C ARG A 22 -10.08 -11.42 -2.10
N PRO A 23 -10.14 -12.03 -0.89
CA PRO A 23 -10.80 -11.55 0.33
C PRO A 23 -10.04 -10.43 1.05
N GLY A 24 -10.75 -9.57 1.79
CA GLY A 24 -10.16 -8.41 2.46
C GLY A 24 -9.70 -8.73 3.88
N THR A 25 -8.41 -9.03 4.07
CA THR A 25 -7.79 -9.30 5.39
C THR A 25 -6.77 -8.25 5.83
N GLY A 26 -6.49 -7.26 4.98
CA GLY A 26 -5.53 -6.18 5.23
C GLY A 26 -6.22 -4.85 5.52
N ILE A 27 -5.62 -3.76 5.02
CA ILE A 27 -6.23 -2.41 5.10
C ILE A 27 -7.58 -2.42 4.37
N ALA A 28 -8.58 -1.87 5.04
CA ALA A 28 -9.94 -1.79 4.54
C ALA A 28 -10.03 -0.78 3.37
N PRO A 29 -10.85 -1.03 2.33
CA PRO A 29 -10.90 -0.16 1.16
C PRO A 29 -11.29 1.29 1.44
N ASP A 30 -12.09 1.53 2.47
CA ASP A 30 -12.49 2.86 2.96
C ASP A 30 -11.34 3.65 3.59
N GLN A 31 -10.22 2.99 3.91
CA GLN A 31 -9.00 3.61 4.42
C GLN A 31 -7.96 3.86 3.32
N ALA A 32 -8.25 3.57 2.04
CA ALA A 32 -7.31 3.72 0.94
C ALA A 32 -6.72 5.13 0.84
N ASP A 33 -7.58 6.15 1.02
CA ASP A 33 -7.19 7.56 0.96
C ASP A 33 -6.12 7.94 1.99
N LEU A 34 -6.06 7.21 3.13
CA LEU A 34 -5.07 7.44 4.18
C LEU A 34 -3.67 6.91 3.81
N LEU A 35 -3.57 6.07 2.77
CA LEU A 35 -2.28 5.64 2.22
C LEU A 35 -1.68 6.67 1.28
N MET A 36 -2.48 7.58 0.72
CA MET A 36 -1.99 8.55 -0.27
C MET A 36 -0.92 9.47 0.32
N GLY A 37 0.20 9.58 -0.38
CA GLY A 37 1.35 10.37 0.07
C GLY A 37 2.19 9.71 1.17
N LYS A 38 1.82 8.52 1.67
CA LYS A 38 2.67 7.76 2.61
C LYS A 38 3.90 7.20 1.91
N ILE A 39 4.98 7.06 2.67
CA ILE A 39 6.27 6.56 2.18
C ILE A 39 6.46 5.11 2.63
N LEU A 40 6.89 4.25 1.70
CA LEU A 40 7.22 2.86 2.00
C LEU A 40 8.51 2.72 2.85
N LEU A 41 8.43 1.93 3.91
CA LEU A 41 9.55 1.57 4.79
C LEU A 41 10.41 0.43 4.25
N ARG A 42 9.89 -0.34 3.29
CA ARG A 42 10.57 -1.46 2.62
C ARG A 42 10.05 -1.62 1.19
N ASP A 43 10.72 -2.47 0.42
CA ASP A 43 10.21 -2.90 -0.88
C ASP A 43 8.92 -3.72 -0.71
N ILE A 44 7.97 -3.52 -1.62
CA ILE A 44 6.71 -4.27 -1.72
C ILE A 44 6.60 -4.79 -3.15
N GLN A 45 6.25 -6.06 -3.33
CA GLN A 45 6.04 -6.64 -4.66
C GLN A 45 4.60 -6.45 -5.14
N GLU A 46 4.41 -6.51 -6.45
CA GLU A 46 3.07 -6.66 -7.06
C GLU A 46 2.29 -7.79 -6.37
N ASP A 47 0.98 -7.57 -6.18
CA ASP A 47 0.05 -8.47 -5.48
C ASP A 47 0.31 -8.70 -3.98
N GLU A 48 1.34 -8.06 -3.41
CA GLU A 48 1.60 -8.14 -1.99
C GLU A 48 0.62 -7.25 -1.19
N LEU A 49 0.15 -7.76 -0.04
CA LEU A 49 -0.69 -7.00 0.87
C LEU A 49 0.08 -5.83 1.49
N ILE A 50 -0.45 -4.62 1.32
CA ILE A 50 0.07 -3.42 1.99
C ILE A 50 -0.54 -3.34 3.38
N SER A 51 0.32 -3.13 4.38
CA SER A 51 -0.09 -2.98 5.77
C SER A 51 0.47 -1.71 6.40
N TRP A 52 -0.16 -1.23 7.47
CA TRP A 52 0.24 0.01 8.15
C TRP A 52 1.69 0.03 8.63
N LYS A 53 2.26 -1.15 8.95
CA LYS A 53 3.68 -1.30 9.35
C LYS A 53 4.67 -1.07 8.20
N ASP A 54 4.20 -1.10 6.96
CA ASP A 54 5.04 -0.87 5.79
C ASP A 54 5.15 0.63 5.46
N LEU A 55 4.46 1.50 6.19
CA LEU A 55 4.36 2.93 5.92
C LEU A 55 5.02 3.75 7.04
N ILE A 56 5.66 4.86 6.68
CA ILE A 56 6.11 5.85 7.65
C ILE A 56 4.89 6.46 8.36
N GLN A 57 4.84 6.32 9.69
CA GLN A 57 3.95 7.10 10.52
C GLN A 57 4.55 8.50 10.71
N ALA A 58 3.78 9.51 10.36
CA ALA A 58 4.08 10.91 10.63
C ALA A 58 3.36 11.33 11.92
#